data_AF-A3DN50-F1
#
_entry.id   AF-A3DN50-F1
#
_cell.length_a   1.000
_cell.length_b   1.000
_cell.length_c   1.000
_cell.angle_alpha   90.00
_cell.angle_beta   90.00
_cell.angle_gamma   90.00
#
_symmetry.space_group_name_H-M   'P 1'
#
loop_
_entity.id
_entity.type
_entity.pdbx_description
1 polymer ?
#
loop_
_entity_poly.entity_id
_entity_poly.type
_entity_poly.pdbx_seq_one_letter_code
_entity_poly.pdbx_strand_id
1 'polypeptide(L)'
;MTPVLIKSIEFDPILSLFNIRRDHLYEVVGESISSGEPYVLMCRRCGDFEVCLFLQASPLGGDEYRVLFHGVIVSVSHDKQLDRDLEYVFRLTDTVRSVKGRVYFYIPRNISVKAYRFLCGSGGLNNVYYRILPVEEAMIYLG
;
A
#
# COMPACT_ATOMS: atom_id res chain seq x y z
N MET A 1 -14.24 18.67 -16.82
CA MET A 1 -12.99 18.32 -16.13
C MET A 1 -11.89 18.30 -17.18
N THR A 2 -10.84 19.11 -17.00
CA THR A 2 -9.69 19.16 -17.91
C THR A 2 -8.78 17.96 -17.59
N PRO A 3 -8.33 17.16 -18.57
CA PRO A 3 -7.43 16.05 -18.30
C PRO A 3 -6.10 16.56 -17.74
N VAL A 4 -5.66 16.01 -16.61
CA VAL A 4 -4.33 16.29 -16.04
C VAL A 4 -3.30 15.62 -16.94
N LEU A 5 -2.49 16.42 -17.64
CA LEU A 5 -1.44 15.94 -18.54
C LEU A 5 -0.16 15.66 -17.74
N ILE A 6 -0.06 14.46 -17.16
CA ILE A 6 1.11 14.03 -16.39
C ILE A 6 2.34 13.94 -17.31
N LYS A 7 3.40 14.69 -17.00
CA LYS A 7 4.66 14.69 -17.77
C LYS A 7 5.60 13.57 -17.36
N SER A 8 5.75 13.34 -16.05
CA SER A 8 6.64 12.31 -15.52
C SER A 8 6.19 11.83 -14.14
N ILE A 9 6.49 10.57 -13.82
CA ILE A 9 6.32 9.99 -12.48
C ILE A 9 7.60 9.28 -12.07
N GLU A 10 8.18 9.73 -10.95
CA GLU A 10 9.31 9.09 -10.27
C GLU A 10 8.80 8.10 -9.23
N PHE A 11 9.09 6.82 -9.41
CA PHE A 11 8.72 5.79 -8.43
C PHE A 11 9.84 5.55 -7.44
N ASP A 12 9.46 5.33 -6.19
CA ASP A 12 10.36 4.86 -5.17
C ASP A 12 11.08 3.56 -5.59
N PRO A 13 12.42 3.51 -5.59
CA PRO A 13 13.18 2.34 -6.03
C PRO A 13 12.81 1.05 -5.28
N ILE A 14 12.35 1.14 -4.03
CA ILE A 14 11.97 -0.03 -3.23
C ILE A 14 10.79 -0.80 -3.86
N LEU A 15 9.94 -0.13 -4.65
CA LEU A 15 8.79 -0.74 -5.31
C LEU A 15 9.20 -1.82 -6.32
N SER A 16 10.42 -1.74 -6.85
CA SER A 16 10.97 -2.78 -7.74
C SER A 16 11.12 -4.15 -7.04
N LEU A 17 11.26 -4.17 -5.70
CA LEU A 17 11.46 -5.39 -4.92
C LEU A 17 10.16 -6.20 -4.71
N PHE A 18 9.02 -5.62 -5.06
CA PHE A 18 7.69 -6.23 -4.98
C PHE A 18 7.24 -6.86 -6.32
N ASN A 19 8.08 -6.84 -7.36
CA ASN A 19 7.81 -7.42 -8.68
C ASN A 19 6.46 -6.92 -9.28
N ILE A 20 6.22 -5.62 -9.20
CA ILE A 20 5.00 -4.98 -9.69
C ILE A 20 5.26 -4.49 -11.11
N ARG A 21 4.32 -4.75 -12.02
CA ARG A 21 4.40 -4.19 -13.36
C ARG A 21 4.22 -2.67 -13.31
N ARG A 22 5.03 -1.95 -14.09
CA ARG A 22 5.09 -0.48 -14.04
C ARG A 22 3.79 0.17 -14.52
N ASP A 23 3.11 -0.44 -15.50
CA ASP A 23 1.78 -0.04 -15.98
C ASP A 23 0.73 -0.02 -14.85
N HIS A 24 0.70 -1.04 -13.99
CA HIS A 24 -0.20 -1.05 -12.83
C HIS A 24 0.12 0.09 -11.85
N LEU A 25 1.40 0.36 -11.60
CA LEU A 25 1.79 1.48 -10.74
C LEU A 25 1.34 2.82 -11.30
N TYR A 26 1.44 3.01 -12.62
CA TYR A 26 0.94 4.21 -13.29
C TYR A 26 -0.57 4.36 -13.16
N GLU A 27 -1.34 3.28 -13.37
CA GLU A 27 -2.80 3.31 -13.24
C GLU A 27 -3.22 3.70 -11.83
N VAL A 28 -2.69 3.01 -10.81
CA VAL A 28 -3.04 3.24 -9.40
C VAL A 28 -2.71 4.67 -8.95
N VAL A 29 -1.54 5.18 -9.37
CA VAL A 29 -1.10 6.53 -9.00
C VAL A 29 -1.83 7.60 -9.81
N GLY A 30 -2.15 7.33 -11.08
CA GLY A 30 -2.88 8.25 -11.94
C GLY A 30 -4.27 8.60 -11.40
N GLU A 31 -4.95 7.62 -10.80
CA GLU A 31 -6.25 7.81 -10.12
C GLU A 31 -6.13 8.67 -8.86
N SER A 32 -5.08 8.45 -8.05
CA SER A 32 -4.75 9.27 -6.89
C SER A 32 -4.49 10.73 -7.29
N ILE A 33 -3.67 10.94 -8.32
CA ILE A 33 -3.38 12.27 -8.86
C ILE A 33 -4.66 12.95 -9.40
N SER A 34 -5.49 12.22 -10.14
CA SER A 34 -6.69 12.78 -10.80
C SER A 34 -7.79 13.14 -9.81
N SER A 35 -7.90 12.37 -8.71
CA SER A 35 -8.85 12.64 -7.62
C SER A 35 -8.39 13.74 -6.67
N GLY A 36 -7.11 14.13 -6.70
CA GLY A 36 -6.52 15.09 -5.76
C GLY A 36 -6.20 14.49 -4.39
N GLU A 37 -6.41 13.19 -4.21
CA GLU A 37 -6.15 12.47 -2.97
C GLU A 37 -4.72 11.91 -2.99
N PRO A 38 -3.82 12.34 -2.10
CA PRO A 38 -2.39 12.05 -2.23
C PRO A 38 -2.03 10.61 -1.87
N TYR A 39 -2.90 9.87 -1.18
CA TYR A 39 -2.60 8.54 -0.67
C TYR A 39 -3.45 7.46 -1.35
N VAL A 40 -2.78 6.39 -1.74
CA VAL A 40 -3.41 5.25 -2.39
C VAL A 40 -2.85 3.94 -1.87
N LEU A 41 -3.72 2.96 -1.75
CA LEU A 41 -3.38 1.60 -1.37
C LEU A 41 -3.47 0.69 -2.57
N MET A 42 -2.39 0.00 -2.87
CA MET A 42 -2.34 -1.04 -3.89
C MET A 42 -2.39 -2.41 -3.21
N CYS A 43 -3.53 -3.11 -3.31
CA CYS A 43 -3.90 -4.23 -2.46
C CYS A 43 -4.01 -5.56 -3.19
N ARG A 44 -3.71 -6.64 -2.47
CA ARG A 44 -3.90 -8.03 -2.92
C ARG A 44 -4.29 -8.93 -1.76
N ARG A 45 -5.09 -9.96 -2.03
CA ARG A 45 -5.34 -11.05 -1.07
C ARG A 45 -4.27 -12.14 -1.15
N CYS A 46 -3.76 -12.53 0.00
CA CYS A 46 -2.71 -13.52 0.21
C CYS A 46 -3.18 -14.47 1.33
N GLY A 47 -3.91 -15.52 0.94
CA GLY A 47 -4.63 -16.38 1.88
C GLY A 47 -5.71 -15.58 2.63
N ASP A 48 -5.71 -15.67 3.96
CA ASP A 48 -6.64 -14.95 4.83
C ASP A 48 -6.31 -13.45 4.96
N PHE A 49 -5.10 -13.06 4.56
CA PHE A 49 -4.61 -11.70 4.68
C PHE A 49 -4.87 -10.90 3.42
N GLU A 50 -5.09 -9.61 3.60
CA GLU A 50 -5.05 -8.63 2.53
C GLU A 50 -3.86 -7.72 2.77
N VAL A 51 -2.96 -7.62 1.80
CA VAL A 51 -1.72 -6.87 1.91
C VAL A 51 -1.77 -5.71 0.92
N CYS A 52 -1.65 -4.49 1.43
CA CYS A 52 -1.69 -3.26 0.67
C CYS A 52 -0.36 -2.52 0.76
N LEU A 53 0.20 -2.11 -0.37
CA LEU A 53 1.29 -1.14 -0.39
C LEU A 53 0.71 0.24 -0.12
N PHE A 54 1.30 0.95 0.84
CA PHE A 54 0.91 2.30 1.18
C PHE A 54 1.76 3.31 0.40
N LEU A 55 1.14 3.93 -0.60
CA LEU A 55 1.79 4.85 -1.52
C LEU A 55 1.29 6.28 -1.32
N GLN A 56 2.16 7.25 -1.57
CA GLN A 56 1.83 8.66 -1.65
C GLN A 56 2.27 9.23 -3.00
N ALA A 57 1.37 9.89 -3.71
CA ALA A 57 1.69 10.72 -4.87
C ALA A 57 1.91 12.17 -4.40
N SER A 58 3.14 12.66 -4.53
CA SER A 58 3.53 14.02 -4.14
C SER A 58 3.93 14.83 -5.38
N PRO A 59 3.36 16.02 -5.60
CA PRO A 59 3.78 16.88 -6.71
C PRO A 59 5.21 17.38 -6.49
N LEU A 60 6.02 17.36 -7.55
CA LEU A 60 7.36 17.98 -7.57
C LEU A 60 7.35 19.40 -8.15
N GLY A 61 6.24 19.79 -8.79
CA GLY A 61 6.05 21.06 -9.48
C GLY A 61 5.65 20.85 -10.94
N GLY A 62 4.80 21.73 -11.47
CA GLY A 62 4.20 21.52 -12.80
C GLY A 62 3.38 20.23 -12.84
N ASP A 63 3.64 19.39 -13.84
CA ASP A 63 2.92 18.11 -14.06
C ASP A 63 3.80 16.88 -13.73
N GLU A 64 4.75 17.05 -12.81
CA GLU A 64 5.70 16.01 -12.38
C GLU A 64 5.37 15.54 -10.97
N TYR A 65 5.43 14.22 -10.76
CA TYR A 65 5.06 13.59 -9.49
C TYR A 65 6.12 12.62 -8.99
N ARG A 66 6.25 12.52 -7.67
CA ARG A 66 7.01 11.47 -6.99
C ARG A 66 6.06 10.56 -6.24
N VAL A 67 6.27 9.26 -6.39
CA VAL A 67 5.54 8.22 -5.66
C VAL A 67 6.43 7.70 -4.55
N LEU A 68 6.05 7.99 -3.32
CA LEU A 68 6.72 7.52 -2.11
C LEU A 68 6.05 6.27 -1.58
N PHE A 69 6.87 5.35 -1.07
CA PHE A 69 6.40 4.14 -0.39
C PHE A 69 6.56 4.28 1.13
N HIS A 70 5.45 4.24 1.88
CA HIS A 70 5.47 4.41 3.33
C HIS A 70 5.59 3.09 4.09
N GLY A 71 5.00 2.02 3.56
CA GLY A 71 5.05 0.70 4.17
C GLY A 71 3.96 -0.21 3.63
N VAL A 72 3.63 -1.27 4.37
CA VAL A 72 2.51 -2.14 4.01
C VAL A 72 1.46 -2.14 5.10
N ILE A 73 0.20 -2.12 4.69
CA ILE A 73 -0.94 -2.34 5.56
C ILE A 73 -1.43 -3.76 5.30
N VAL A 74 -1.28 -4.62 6.30
CA VAL A 74 -1.86 -5.96 6.30
C VAL A 74 -3.19 -5.90 7.01
N SER A 75 -4.24 -6.50 6.46
CA SER A 75 -5.53 -6.61 7.14
C SER A 75 -6.09 -8.01 7.14
N VAL A 76 -6.83 -8.34 8.19
CA VAL A 76 -7.42 -9.67 8.40
C VAL A 76 -8.76 -9.54 9.12
N SER A 77 -9.61 -10.57 9.03
CA SER A 77 -10.86 -10.62 9.80
C SER A 77 -10.58 -10.66 11.30
N HIS A 78 -11.43 -10.03 12.12
CA HIS A 78 -11.37 -10.17 13.58
C HIS A 78 -11.51 -11.60 14.06
N ASP A 79 -12.21 -12.44 13.30
CA ASP A 79 -12.46 -13.84 13.67
C ASP A 79 -11.26 -14.75 13.36
N LYS A 80 -10.19 -14.20 12.78
CA LYS A 80 -8.98 -14.95 12.49
C LYS A 80 -8.36 -15.43 13.79
N GLN A 81 -8.29 -16.74 13.95
CA GLN A 81 -7.58 -17.34 15.09
C GLN A 81 -6.10 -16.99 15.07
N LEU A 82 -5.54 -16.80 16.26
CA LEU A 82 -4.11 -16.59 16.45
C LEU A 82 -3.36 -17.84 15.97
N ASP A 83 -2.48 -17.62 14.99
CA ASP A 83 -1.56 -18.62 14.47
C ASP A 83 -0.20 -17.99 14.19
N ARG A 84 0.72 -18.81 13.69
CA ARG A 84 2.09 -18.41 13.41
C ARG A 84 2.19 -17.22 12.45
N ASP A 85 1.29 -17.13 11.47
CA ASP A 85 1.32 -16.07 10.46
C ASP A 85 0.86 -14.75 11.06
N LEU A 86 -0.23 -14.77 11.83
CA LEU A 86 -0.72 -13.59 12.54
C LEU A 86 0.29 -13.12 13.61
N GLU A 87 0.90 -14.04 14.37
CA GLU A 87 1.99 -13.72 15.32
C GLU A 87 3.20 -13.10 14.62
N TYR A 88 3.52 -13.55 13.41
CA TYR A 88 4.60 -12.96 12.62
C TYR A 88 4.25 -11.53 12.20
N VAL A 89 3.03 -11.28 11.71
CA VAL A 89 2.56 -9.93 11.37
C VAL A 89 2.60 -9.01 12.59
N PHE A 90 2.07 -9.44 13.73
CA PHE A 90 2.10 -8.66 14.97
C PHE A 90 3.52 -8.22 15.36
N ARG A 91 4.52 -9.10 15.26
CA ARG A 91 5.92 -8.77 15.59
C ARG A 91 6.56 -7.72 14.67
N LEU A 92 6.04 -7.56 13.46
CA LEU A 92 6.54 -6.60 12.48
C LEU A 92 5.74 -5.30 12.47
N THR A 93 4.64 -5.24 13.23
CA THR A 93 3.70 -4.14 13.18
C THR A 93 4.15 -3.01 14.08
N ASP A 94 4.05 -1.79 13.56
CA ASP A 94 4.21 -0.57 14.32
C ASP A 94 2.86 -0.06 14.84
N THR A 95 1.86 0.00 13.96
CA THR A 95 0.49 0.46 14.32
C THR A 95 -0.54 -0.65 14.10
N VAL A 96 -1.38 -0.90 15.12
CA VAL A 96 -2.54 -1.80 15.02
C VAL A 96 -3.83 -0.98 15.13
N ARG A 97 -4.76 -1.19 14.20
CA ARG A 97 -6.08 -0.53 14.19
C ARG A 97 -7.17 -1.54 13.94
N SER A 98 -8.29 -1.44 14.66
CA SER A 98 -9.47 -2.27 14.47
C SER A 98 -10.63 -1.43 13.92
N VAL A 99 -11.21 -1.85 12.79
CA VAL A 99 -12.32 -1.14 12.14
C VAL A 99 -13.28 -2.14 11.50
N LYS A 100 -14.57 -2.02 11.81
CA LYS A 100 -15.66 -2.75 11.12
C LYS A 100 -15.39 -4.24 10.92
N GLY A 101 -14.96 -4.94 11.97
CA GLY A 101 -14.70 -6.39 11.92
C GLY A 101 -13.39 -6.79 11.26
N ARG A 102 -12.49 -5.84 10.96
CA ARG A 102 -11.14 -6.11 10.45
C ARG A 102 -10.06 -5.45 11.31
N VAL A 103 -8.96 -6.17 11.51
CA VAL A 103 -7.74 -5.64 12.12
C VAL A 103 -6.77 -5.26 11.00
N TYR A 104 -6.17 -4.10 11.13
CA TYR A 104 -5.19 -3.52 10.22
C TYR A 104 -3.87 -3.37 10.97
N PHE A 105 -2.81 -3.81 10.33
CA PHE A 105 -1.45 -3.86 10.82
C PHE A 105 -0.58 -3.06 9.87
N TYR A 106 -0.09 -1.92 10.32
CA TYR A 106 0.88 -1.15 9.56
C TYR A 106 2.30 -1.62 9.88
N ILE A 107 2.99 -2.06 8.85
CA ILE A 107 4.37 -2.53 8.91
C ILE A 107 5.22 -1.50 8.18
N PRO A 108 6.22 -0.90 8.85
CA PRO A 108 6.99 0.21 8.30
C PRO A 108 7.84 -0.22 7.10
N ARG A 109 8.20 0.77 6.28
CA ARG A 109 8.99 0.63 5.05
C ARG A 109 10.19 -0.32 5.14
N ASN A 110 11.00 -0.19 6.19
CA ASN A 110 12.29 -0.88 6.35
C ASN A 110 12.16 -2.42 6.42
N ILE A 111 10.99 -2.93 6.83
CA ILE A 111 10.73 -4.37 6.96
C ILE A 111 9.58 -4.87 6.08
N SER A 112 8.90 -3.96 5.39
CA SER A 112 7.75 -4.24 4.53
C SER A 112 7.97 -5.31 3.46
N VAL A 113 9.13 -5.30 2.77
CA VAL A 113 9.43 -6.30 1.72
C VAL A 113 9.47 -7.72 2.30
N LYS A 114 10.02 -7.86 3.52
CA LYS A 114 10.09 -9.14 4.22
C LYS A 114 8.69 -9.62 4.61
N ALA A 115 7.85 -8.73 5.14
CA ALA A 115 6.47 -9.05 5.49
C ALA A 115 5.65 -9.47 4.26
N TYR A 116 5.76 -8.71 3.16
CA TYR A 116 5.09 -9.01 1.91
C TYR A 116 5.48 -10.39 1.38
N ARG A 117 6.78 -10.70 1.30
CA ARG A 117 7.25 -12.00 0.79
C ARG A 117 6.85 -13.17 1.67
N PHE A 118 6.76 -12.96 2.99
CA PHE A 118 6.28 -13.98 3.91
C PHE A 118 4.81 -14.33 3.65
N LEU A 119 3.95 -13.32 3.50
CA LEU A 119 2.49 -13.52 3.34
C LEU A 119 2.09 -13.90 1.91
N CYS A 120 2.68 -13.23 0.92
CA CYS A 120 2.27 -13.32 -0.49
C CYS A 120 3.23 -14.15 -1.36
N GLY A 121 4.31 -14.66 -0.76
CA GLY A 121 5.37 -15.37 -1.49
C GLY A 121 6.15 -14.45 -2.43
N SER A 122 6.82 -15.07 -3.40
CA SER A 122 7.59 -14.36 -4.45
C SER A 122 6.74 -13.96 -5.66
N GLY A 123 5.46 -14.32 -5.67
CA GLY A 123 4.54 -13.94 -6.74
C GLY A 123 4.36 -12.43 -6.74
N GLY A 124 4.74 -11.77 -7.82
CA GLY A 124 4.41 -10.35 -8.06
C GLY A 124 2.90 -10.10 -7.91
N LEU A 125 2.51 -8.83 -7.84
CA LEU A 125 1.10 -8.45 -7.68
C LEU A 125 0.30 -8.76 -8.96
N ASN A 126 -0.29 -9.96 -9.04
CA ASN A 126 -1.34 -10.32 -10.00
C ASN A 126 -2.72 -10.24 -9.30
N ASN A 127 -3.78 -9.80 -10.01
CA ASN A 127 -5.11 -9.53 -9.46
C ASN A 127 -5.10 -8.47 -8.34
N VAL A 128 -4.41 -7.37 -8.61
CA VAL A 128 -4.31 -6.22 -7.72
C VAL A 128 -5.54 -5.35 -7.91
N TYR A 129 -5.97 -4.73 -6.82
CA TYR A 129 -6.94 -3.65 -6.88
C TYR A 129 -6.42 -2.48 -6.05
N TYR A 130 -6.96 -1.29 -6.28
CA TYR A 130 -6.57 -0.11 -5.53
C TYR A 130 -7.74 0.50 -4.78
N ARG A 131 -7.41 1.28 -3.76
CA ARG A 131 -8.35 2.14 -3.06
C ARG A 131 -7.63 3.41 -2.64
N ILE A 132 -8.32 4.54 -2.80
CA ILE A 132 -7.89 5.80 -2.21
C ILE A 132 -7.92 5.67 -0.68
N LEU A 133 -6.91 6.20 -0.02
CA LEU A 133 -6.85 6.29 1.43
C LEU A 133 -7.01 7.77 1.81
N PRO A 134 -8.12 8.16 2.47
CA PRO A 134 -8.30 9.55 2.91
C PRO A 134 -7.13 10.01 3.78
N VAL A 135 -6.78 11.29 3.68
CA VAL A 135 -5.66 11.89 4.44
C VAL A 135 -5.79 11.63 5.93
N GLU A 136 -7.00 11.78 6.49
CA GLU A 136 -7.26 11.55 7.92
C GLU A 136 -6.96 10.10 8.34
N GLU A 137 -7.23 9.14 7.45
CA GLU A 137 -6.93 7.74 7.70
C GLU A 137 -5.44 7.42 7.52
N ALA A 138 -4.79 8.05 6.54
CA ALA A 138 -3.35 7.93 6.30
C ALA A 138 -2.54 8.40 7.51
N MET A 139 -2.94 9.52 8.13
CA MET A 139 -2.25 10.11 9.27
C MET A 139 -2.21 9.20 10.51
N ILE A 140 -3.14 8.24 10.64
CA ILE A 140 -3.11 7.26 11.74
C ILE A 140 -1.86 6.36 11.66
N TYR A 141 -1.37 6.10 10.44
CA TYR A 141 -0.24 5.21 10.20
C TYR A 141 1.10 5.95 10.06
N LEU A 142 1.06 7.28 9.89
CA LEU A 142 2.24 8.12 9.70
C LEU A 142 2.63 8.90 10.98
N GLY A 143 1.86 8.74 12.05
CA GLY A 143 2.03 9.44 13.34
C GLY A 143 3.12 8.89 14.24
#